data_AF-A0A7S4QBU6-F1
#
_entry.id   AF-A0A7S4QBU6-F1
#
_cell.length_a   1.000
_cell.length_b   1.000
_cell.length_c   1.000
_cell.angle_alpha   90.00
_cell.angle_beta   90.00
_cell.angle_gamma   90.00
#
_symmetry.space_group_name_H-M   'P 1'
#
loop_
_entity.id
_entity.type
_entity.pdbx_description
1 polymer ?
#
loop_
_entity_poly.entity_id
_entity_poly.type
_entity_poly.pdbx_seq_one_letter_code
_entity_poly.pdbx_strand_id
1 'polypeptide(L)'
;TPFSCLSSPRTKSITMIVSHSAAKMWSAAASAATKRSKSAVNASSSRAYATSLQSACRREGRKNIEKLAASAFPISTNWRYQLLNNTNKSSFSATTIRAASTFSVTPIGNPKRRKSTAAVLEDIYDEEITDAAALTMDAKSHKEDWMVNLGRENGRVNDWLTGPRGDDWYTGVKPSACPGVSPVEGTDGATAIRSLPLPNLSAVTRESAREYFDNSWTLFETLFAGLKGEEPFYRPPVHGLRHPQIFYYGHTPCLYINKLRVAGVLDKPVNAYFESIFEVGVDEMLWDDMHKNDMVWPTVAEVHEYRKEVYATVVDAIENHPSFDDKYGEGVVVNQDHPMWALFMGFEHERIHLETSSVLFRETPLHLVQTPANWPPIHPSAARQNRPSRPVVGVDYPPNRMIPVKGNDIDLGKPADFPSYGWDNEYGERNVNVPDFLASENMITNGEFWNFVADGGYRNKEYWCEDGWDWRKHRNMKWPFFWEQSGPQGSHEYNLRTIFQVVPMQWDW
;
A
#
# COMPACT_ATOMS: atom_id res chain seq x y z
N THR A 1 16.64 -18.77 -45.40
CA THR A 1 16.13 -19.26 -46.70
C THR A 1 16.26 -20.76 -46.76
N PRO A 2 15.36 -21.48 -47.46
CA PRO A 2 13.95 -21.15 -47.80
C PRO A 2 13.06 -21.43 -46.56
N PHE A 3 11.75 -21.68 -46.56
CA PHE A 3 10.63 -21.43 -47.50
C PHE A 3 9.85 -20.18 -46.97
N SER A 4 8.60 -19.75 -47.23
CA SER A 4 7.37 -20.16 -47.94
C SER A 4 6.53 -21.32 -47.33
N CYS A 5 5.18 -21.35 -47.41
CA CYS A 5 4.19 -20.48 -48.04
C CYS A 5 2.81 -20.58 -47.33
N LEU A 6 1.95 -19.54 -47.37
CA LEU A 6 0.54 -19.61 -47.82
C LEU A 6 -0.19 -18.25 -47.64
N SER A 7 -1.35 -18.07 -48.27
CA SER A 7 -1.94 -16.74 -48.51
C SER A 7 -3.48 -16.70 -48.53
N SER A 8 -4.06 -15.81 -47.69
CA SER A 8 -5.29 -15.02 -47.96
C SER A 8 -6.62 -15.77 -48.24
N PRO A 9 -7.78 -15.09 -48.36
CA PRO A 9 -8.22 -13.82 -47.76
C PRO A 9 -9.51 -13.96 -46.93
N ARG A 10 -9.88 -12.93 -46.16
CA ARG A 10 -11.26 -12.35 -46.20
C ARG A 10 -11.37 -11.01 -45.48
N THR A 11 -11.58 -9.95 -46.26
CA THR A 11 -12.00 -8.63 -45.78
C THR A 11 -13.50 -8.60 -45.48
N LYS A 12 -13.87 -7.93 -44.39
CA LYS A 12 -15.15 -7.19 -44.29
C LYS A 12 -14.87 -5.84 -43.63
N SER A 13 -15.07 -4.76 -44.38
CA SER A 13 -15.00 -3.40 -43.84
C SER A 13 -16.25 -3.08 -43.04
N ILE A 14 -16.08 -2.38 -41.92
CA ILE A 14 -17.14 -1.56 -41.32
C ILE A 14 -16.65 -0.11 -41.40
N THR A 15 -17.41 0.73 -42.10
CA THR A 15 -17.09 2.15 -42.26
C THR A 15 -17.72 2.94 -41.12
N MET A 16 -16.91 3.62 -40.31
CA MET A 16 -17.39 4.71 -39.44
C MET A 16 -17.03 6.08 -40.01
N ILE A 17 -17.88 7.06 -39.72
CA ILE A 17 -17.86 8.39 -40.33
C ILE A 17 -16.97 9.32 -39.51
N VAL A 18 -15.87 9.79 -40.11
CA VAL A 18 -14.96 10.78 -39.49
C VAL A 18 -15.37 12.21 -39.88
N SER A 19 -15.51 13.08 -38.89
CA SER A 19 -15.92 14.47 -39.09
C SER A 19 -14.82 15.32 -39.74
N HIS A 20 -15.21 16.13 -40.72
CA HIS A 20 -14.29 16.71 -41.71
C HIS A 20 -13.45 17.92 -41.25
N SER A 21 -13.45 18.25 -39.95
CA SER A 21 -12.83 19.48 -39.43
C SER A 21 -11.39 19.33 -38.96
N ALA A 22 -10.98 18.16 -38.46
CA ALA A 22 -9.64 17.98 -37.88
C ALA A 22 -8.51 17.97 -38.93
N ALA A 23 -8.73 17.30 -40.06
CA ALA A 23 -7.68 17.04 -41.06
C ALA A 23 -7.06 18.31 -41.68
N LYS A 24 -7.81 19.42 -41.76
CA LYS A 24 -7.31 20.69 -42.34
C LYS A 24 -6.33 21.44 -41.44
N MET A 25 -6.36 21.23 -40.12
CA MET A 25 -5.47 21.95 -39.20
C MET A 25 -4.04 21.41 -39.18
N TRP A 26 -3.85 20.10 -39.38
CA TRP A 26 -2.52 19.46 -39.33
C TRP A 26 -1.66 19.73 -40.57
N SER A 27 -2.27 19.77 -41.77
CA SER A 27 -1.55 20.01 -43.03
C SER A 27 -0.84 21.38 -43.07
N ALA A 28 -1.45 22.41 -42.49
CA ALA A 28 -0.88 23.76 -42.43
C ALA A 28 0.38 23.85 -41.55
N ALA A 29 0.44 23.10 -40.44
CA ALA A 29 1.57 23.12 -39.53
C ALA A 29 2.83 22.48 -40.15
N ALA A 30 2.67 21.35 -40.85
CA ALA A 30 3.78 20.63 -41.47
C ALA A 30 4.52 21.48 -42.53
N SER A 31 3.78 22.20 -43.38
CA SER A 31 4.36 23.03 -44.45
C SER A 31 5.11 24.27 -43.94
N ALA A 32 4.88 24.71 -42.70
CA ALA A 32 5.61 25.82 -42.08
C ALA A 32 7.01 25.41 -41.60
N ALA A 33 7.17 24.16 -41.11
CA ALA A 33 8.45 23.67 -40.59
C ALA A 33 9.50 23.47 -41.71
N THR A 34 9.11 22.84 -42.82
CA THR A 34 10.03 22.44 -43.91
C THR A 34 10.67 23.62 -44.65
N LYS A 35 10.14 24.85 -44.51
CA LYS A 35 10.68 26.06 -45.17
C LYS A 35 11.74 26.84 -44.39
N ARG A 36 12.11 26.43 -43.16
CA ARG A 36 13.08 27.16 -42.31
C ARG A 36 14.44 26.48 -42.10
N SER A 37 14.68 25.30 -42.65
CA SER A 37 15.92 24.52 -42.43
C SER A 37 17.01 24.67 -43.52
N LYS A 38 16.88 25.62 -44.46
CA LYS A 38 17.85 25.82 -45.57
C LYS A 38 18.60 27.16 -45.50
N SER A 39 19.24 27.46 -44.37
CA SER A 39 20.28 28.50 -44.27
C SER A 39 21.12 28.35 -42.98
N ALA A 40 22.36 28.84 -43.01
CA ALA A 40 23.32 28.97 -41.89
C ALA A 40 23.96 27.67 -41.36
N VAL A 41 25.12 27.33 -41.94
CA VAL A 41 26.17 26.53 -41.28
C VAL A 41 27.13 27.49 -40.58
N ASN A 42 27.26 27.39 -39.26
CA ASN A 42 28.52 27.55 -38.49
C ASN A 42 28.25 27.45 -36.98
N ALA A 43 29.24 26.99 -36.20
CA ALA A 43 29.07 26.68 -34.78
C ALA A 43 29.74 27.72 -33.85
N SER A 44 28.96 28.47 -33.06
CA SER A 44 29.48 29.25 -31.91
C SER A 44 28.43 29.88 -30.96
N SER A 45 27.31 29.22 -30.61
CA SER A 45 26.40 29.77 -29.57
C SER A 45 25.40 28.79 -28.91
N SER A 46 25.86 27.66 -28.35
CA SER A 46 24.95 26.66 -27.75
C SER A 46 24.16 27.16 -26.52
N ARG A 47 24.73 28.07 -25.71
CA ARG A 47 24.14 28.47 -24.42
C ARG A 47 22.91 29.39 -24.52
N ALA A 48 22.86 30.27 -25.52
CA ALA A 48 21.77 31.25 -25.66
C ALA A 48 20.47 30.66 -26.27
N TYR A 49 20.62 29.66 -27.15
CA TYR A 49 19.49 29.08 -27.89
C TYR A 49 18.58 28.24 -26.98
N ALA A 50 19.17 27.50 -26.03
CA ALA A 50 18.44 26.68 -25.05
C ALA A 50 17.54 27.52 -24.14
N THR A 51 18.04 28.63 -23.60
CA THR A 51 17.26 29.53 -22.72
C THR A 51 16.07 30.15 -23.46
N SER A 52 16.25 30.51 -24.74
CA SER A 52 15.17 31.02 -25.58
C SER A 52 14.02 30.01 -25.72
N LEU A 53 14.33 28.76 -26.09
CA LEU A 53 13.37 27.68 -26.26
C LEU A 53 12.61 27.35 -24.96
N GLN A 54 13.30 27.25 -23.82
CA GLN A 54 12.63 27.05 -22.52
C GLN A 54 11.67 28.21 -22.17
N SER A 55 12.02 29.46 -22.52
CA SER A 55 11.15 30.63 -22.31
C SER A 55 9.91 30.65 -23.22
N ALA A 56 9.97 29.97 -24.37
CA ALA A 56 8.84 29.85 -25.30
C ALA A 56 7.87 28.76 -24.84
N CYS A 57 8.36 27.54 -24.55
CA CYS A 57 7.52 26.44 -24.06
C CYS A 57 6.77 26.79 -22.77
N ARG A 58 7.42 27.52 -21.83
CA ARG A 58 6.75 28.01 -20.60
C ARG A 58 5.63 29.02 -20.86
N ARG A 59 5.66 29.76 -21.98
CA ARG A 59 4.62 30.75 -22.35
C ARG A 59 3.46 30.13 -23.13
N GLU A 60 3.71 29.14 -23.97
CA GLU A 60 2.63 28.41 -24.66
C GLU A 60 1.91 27.45 -23.69
N GLY A 61 2.63 26.81 -22.77
CA GLY A 61 2.05 25.93 -21.74
C GLY A 61 1.02 26.61 -20.84
N ARG A 62 1.35 27.80 -20.30
CA ARG A 62 0.42 28.56 -19.43
C ARG A 62 -0.92 28.87 -20.11
N LYS A 63 -0.89 29.35 -21.36
CA LYS A 63 -2.10 29.70 -22.13
C LYS A 63 -3.04 28.50 -22.37
N ASN A 64 -2.49 27.28 -22.43
CA ASN A 64 -3.29 26.07 -22.62
C ASN A 64 -3.90 25.58 -21.29
N ILE A 65 -3.15 25.70 -20.18
CA ILE A 65 -3.66 25.39 -18.83
C ILE A 65 -4.79 26.37 -18.45
N GLU A 66 -4.60 27.67 -18.68
CA GLU A 66 -5.61 28.71 -18.42
C GLU A 66 -6.91 28.49 -19.23
N LYS A 67 -6.81 27.92 -20.44
CA LYS A 67 -7.98 27.54 -21.25
C LYS A 67 -8.70 26.28 -20.77
N LEU A 68 -7.98 25.29 -20.25
CA LEU A 68 -8.58 24.07 -19.69
C LEU A 68 -9.30 24.39 -18.38
N ALA A 69 -8.67 25.17 -17.49
CA ALA A 69 -9.24 25.62 -16.22
C ALA A 69 -10.56 26.40 -16.40
N ALA A 70 -10.70 27.15 -17.50
CA ALA A 70 -11.91 27.91 -17.82
C ALA A 70 -13.10 27.06 -18.34
N SER A 71 -12.95 25.74 -18.46
CA SER A 71 -13.96 24.84 -19.07
C SER A 71 -14.55 23.79 -18.12
N ALA A 72 -14.07 23.71 -16.87
CA ALA A 72 -14.53 22.74 -15.88
C ALA A 72 -15.74 23.24 -15.08
N PHE A 73 -16.92 22.63 -15.30
CA PHE A 73 -18.03 22.73 -14.35
C PHE A 73 -17.79 21.80 -13.15
N PRO A 74 -18.11 22.21 -11.91
CA PRO A 74 -17.84 21.41 -10.72
C PRO A 74 -18.83 20.27 -10.54
N ILE A 75 -18.33 19.04 -10.40
CA ILE A 75 -19.11 17.89 -9.93
C ILE A 75 -18.98 17.83 -8.41
N SER A 76 -20.06 18.13 -7.69
CA SER A 76 -20.10 18.05 -6.22
C SER A 76 -20.48 16.65 -5.74
N THR A 77 -19.60 15.99 -5.01
CA THR A 77 -19.89 14.73 -4.29
C THR A 77 -20.79 14.99 -3.09
N ASN A 78 -22.10 14.75 -3.23
CA ASN A 78 -23.03 14.85 -2.11
C ASN A 78 -24.27 13.94 -2.32
N TRP A 79 -24.12 12.64 -2.02
CA TRP A 79 -25.20 11.65 -2.09
C TRP A 79 -25.44 11.01 -0.73
N ARG A 80 -26.37 11.59 0.05
CA ARG A 80 -27.01 10.93 1.18
C ARG A 80 -28.31 10.26 0.74
N TYR A 81 -28.65 9.16 1.41
CA TYR A 81 -29.91 8.43 1.37
C TYR A 81 -31.14 9.20 0.86
N GLN A 82 -31.82 8.65 -0.13
CA GLN A 82 -33.28 8.68 -0.20
C GLN A 82 -33.84 7.37 -0.75
N LEU A 83 -34.60 6.67 0.09
CA LEU A 83 -35.45 5.53 -0.27
C LEU A 83 -36.88 6.03 -0.51
N LEU A 84 -37.67 5.23 -1.25
CA LEU A 84 -39.12 5.40 -1.52
C LEU A 84 -39.52 6.63 -2.36
N ASN A 85 -39.77 6.41 -3.66
CA ASN A 85 -41.16 6.24 -4.13
C ASN A 85 -41.26 6.00 -5.66
N ASN A 86 -41.72 4.81 -6.06
CA ASN A 86 -42.71 4.68 -7.13
C ASN A 86 -43.39 3.30 -7.09
N THR A 87 -44.72 3.26 -7.07
CA THR A 87 -45.51 2.01 -7.00
C THR A 87 -46.59 1.97 -8.09
N ASN A 88 -46.58 0.91 -8.92
CA ASN A 88 -47.59 0.56 -9.93
C ASN A 88 -47.16 -0.77 -10.59
N LYS A 89 -47.94 -1.86 -10.69
CA LYS A 89 -49.27 -2.22 -10.15
C LYS A 89 -49.38 -3.75 -10.01
N SER A 90 -49.94 -4.24 -8.90
CA SER A 90 -50.82 -5.43 -8.90
C SER A 90 -51.57 -5.56 -7.55
N SER A 91 -52.82 -6.02 -7.62
CA SER A 91 -53.69 -6.35 -6.49
C SER A 91 -53.18 -7.60 -5.74
N PHE A 92 -53.44 -7.79 -4.44
CA PHE A 92 -54.78 -8.06 -3.90
C PHE A 92 -54.92 -7.89 -2.36
N SER A 93 -56.17 -7.67 -1.94
CA SER A 93 -56.76 -7.86 -0.60
C SER A 93 -56.13 -7.19 0.64
N ALA A 94 -56.99 -6.64 1.49
CA ALA A 94 -56.62 -6.04 2.78
C ALA A 94 -57.10 -6.88 3.96
N THR A 95 -56.52 -6.66 5.14
CA THR A 95 -57.21 -6.76 6.44
C THR A 95 -56.61 -5.72 7.39
N THR A 96 -57.45 -5.05 8.18
CA THR A 96 -57.07 -3.88 8.99
C THR A 96 -57.18 -4.17 10.48
N ILE A 97 -56.18 -3.78 11.27
CA ILE A 97 -56.33 -3.49 12.71
C ILE A 97 -55.68 -2.12 13.01
N ARG A 98 -56.23 -1.37 13.97
CA ARG A 98 -55.91 0.04 14.28
C ARG A 98 -55.17 0.21 15.61
N ALA A 99 -54.17 1.10 15.64
CA ALA A 99 -53.88 2.12 16.67
C ALA A 99 -52.76 3.04 16.10
N ALA A 100 -52.75 4.39 16.11
CA ALA A 100 -53.18 5.43 17.07
C ALA A 100 -52.32 5.45 18.36
N SER A 101 -51.83 6.57 18.94
CA SER A 101 -51.91 8.02 18.60
C SER A 101 -51.11 8.84 19.66
N THR A 102 -50.49 10.03 19.48
CA THR A 102 -50.21 10.93 18.33
C THR A 102 -49.28 12.10 18.77
N PHE A 103 -48.31 12.53 17.92
CA PHE A 103 -47.59 13.85 17.97
C PHE A 103 -46.69 14.11 19.21
N SER A 104 -45.79 15.11 19.28
CA SER A 104 -45.62 16.38 18.52
C SER A 104 -44.15 16.83 18.36
N VAL A 105 -43.89 17.93 17.63
CA VAL A 105 -42.57 18.55 17.42
C VAL A 105 -42.67 20.08 17.55
N THR A 106 -41.71 20.72 18.23
CA THR A 106 -41.42 22.18 18.10
C THR A 106 -39.91 22.46 18.36
N PRO A 107 -39.30 23.53 17.80
CA PRO A 107 -37.83 23.62 17.65
C PRO A 107 -37.18 24.90 18.26
N ILE A 108 -35.93 25.16 17.86
CA ILE A 108 -35.11 26.41 17.98
C ILE A 108 -34.09 26.43 19.14
N GLY A 109 -32.83 26.75 18.81
CA GLY A 109 -31.77 27.14 19.77
C GLY A 109 -30.34 26.92 19.27
N ASN A 110 -29.66 27.98 18.78
CA ASN A 110 -28.27 27.91 18.30
C ASN A 110 -27.32 28.77 19.18
N PRO A 111 -26.37 28.18 19.94
CA PRO A 111 -25.44 28.91 20.80
C PRO A 111 -24.10 29.25 20.12
N LYS A 112 -23.51 30.40 20.50
CA LYS A 112 -22.24 30.91 19.95
C LYS A 112 -21.02 30.47 20.78
N ARG A 113 -19.84 30.42 20.13
CA ARG A 113 -18.50 30.38 20.76
C ARG A 113 -18.39 31.34 21.96
N ARG A 114 -17.69 30.91 23.03
CA ARG A 114 -17.03 31.80 24.00
C ARG A 114 -15.62 31.28 24.33
N LYS A 115 -14.77 32.15 24.89
CA LYS A 115 -13.35 31.91 25.19
C LYS A 115 -13.12 31.59 26.68
N SER A 116 -11.92 31.11 26.96
CA SER A 116 -11.35 30.85 28.29
C SER A 116 -11.37 32.03 29.26
N THR A 117 -11.37 31.71 30.55
CA THR A 117 -10.95 32.57 31.66
C THR A 117 -10.11 31.74 32.63
N ALA A 118 -8.89 32.20 32.92
CA ALA A 118 -8.06 31.71 34.02
C ALA A 118 -8.01 32.77 35.14
N ALA A 119 -7.37 32.43 36.26
CA ALA A 119 -7.11 33.27 37.44
C ALA A 119 -8.34 33.70 38.27
N VAL A 120 -8.62 32.93 39.32
CA VAL A 120 -9.06 33.40 40.65
C VAL A 120 -8.41 32.47 41.70
N LEU A 121 -8.16 32.98 42.92
CA LEU A 121 -7.61 32.30 44.11
C LEU A 121 -6.08 32.15 44.16
N GLU A 122 -5.44 33.15 44.78
CA GLU A 122 -4.26 32.98 45.63
C GLU A 122 -4.69 32.83 47.10
N ASP A 123 -3.77 32.35 47.94
CA ASP A 123 -3.75 32.32 49.42
C ASP A 123 -4.87 31.59 50.20
N ILE A 124 -4.46 30.63 51.06
CA ILE A 124 -4.47 30.74 52.55
C ILE A 124 -4.00 29.42 53.24
N TYR A 125 -3.13 29.56 54.26
CA TYR A 125 -2.64 28.59 55.29
C TYR A 125 -1.76 27.37 54.93
N ASP A 126 -0.44 27.56 55.05
CA ASP A 126 0.48 27.04 56.10
C ASP A 126 0.62 25.52 56.44
N GLU A 127 1.85 25.05 56.21
CA GLU A 127 2.75 24.20 57.03
C GLU A 127 2.52 22.68 57.32
N GLU A 128 3.67 22.01 57.46
CA GLU A 128 3.97 20.64 57.97
C GLU A 128 3.22 19.41 57.41
N ILE A 129 3.62 18.96 56.21
CA ILE A 129 3.91 17.52 55.97
C ILE A 129 5.33 17.38 55.38
N THR A 130 6.11 16.46 55.93
CA THR A 130 7.56 16.32 55.73
C THR A 130 7.99 15.52 54.50
N ASP A 131 9.10 15.95 53.87
CA ASP A 131 10.14 15.20 53.13
C ASP A 131 9.79 14.07 52.12
N ALA A 132 8.52 13.83 51.80
CA ALA A 132 8.12 12.83 50.79
C ALA A 132 8.01 13.38 49.36
N ALA A 133 7.81 14.70 49.21
CA ALA A 133 7.45 15.32 47.93
C ALA A 133 8.62 15.62 46.97
N ALA A 134 9.87 15.57 47.46
CA ALA A 134 11.05 15.96 46.67
C ALA A 134 11.54 14.90 45.66
N LEU A 135 10.99 13.67 45.71
CA LEU A 135 11.40 12.56 44.84
C LEU A 135 10.46 12.28 43.65
N THR A 136 9.34 12.99 43.55
CA THR A 136 8.51 13.02 42.33
C THR A 136 8.80 14.29 41.52
N MET A 137 10.02 14.41 41.01
CA MET A 137 10.25 15.30 39.87
C MET A 137 9.32 14.87 38.73
N ASP A 138 8.63 15.85 38.15
CA ASP A 138 7.62 15.71 37.10
C ASP A 138 8.19 15.07 35.83
N ALA A 139 8.31 13.73 35.86
CA ALA A 139 8.54 12.88 34.71
C ALA A 139 7.25 12.87 33.88
N LYS A 140 7.06 13.95 33.12
CA LYS A 140 5.94 14.15 32.19
C LYS A 140 5.84 12.96 31.25
N SER A 141 5.02 11.98 31.62
CA SER A 141 4.68 10.89 30.72
C SER A 141 3.86 11.50 29.60
N HIS A 142 4.52 11.79 28.48
CA HIS A 142 3.88 12.16 27.23
C HIS A 142 3.09 10.94 26.72
N LYS A 143 1.93 10.71 27.34
CA LYS A 143 0.95 9.72 26.88
C LYS A 143 0.35 10.27 25.60
N GLU A 144 0.74 9.67 24.49
CA GLU A 144 0.16 9.93 23.18
C GLU A 144 -1.25 9.31 23.13
N ASP A 145 -2.19 9.91 22.41
CA ASP A 145 -3.62 9.55 22.54
C ASP A 145 -3.92 8.08 22.16
N TRP A 146 -3.15 7.50 21.23
CA TRP A 146 -3.23 6.08 20.86
C TRP A 146 -2.97 5.12 22.03
N MET A 147 -2.25 5.55 23.08
CA MET A 147 -1.94 4.74 24.27
C MET A 147 -3.19 4.37 25.09
N VAL A 148 -4.35 4.98 24.83
CA VAL A 148 -5.66 4.57 25.37
C VAL A 148 -6.00 3.11 25.05
N ASN A 149 -5.36 2.53 24.03
CA ASN A 149 -5.60 1.16 23.60
C ASN A 149 -4.86 0.09 24.41
N LEU A 150 -3.84 0.47 25.21
CA LEU A 150 -2.98 -0.46 25.93
C LEU A 150 -3.61 -1.02 27.22
N GLY A 151 -3.29 -2.28 27.55
CA GLY A 151 -3.66 -2.92 28.82
C GLY A 151 -5.15 -3.23 28.98
N ARG A 152 -5.92 -3.21 27.88
CA ARG A 152 -7.39 -3.33 27.90
C ARG A 152 -7.92 -4.76 28.05
N GLU A 153 -7.08 -5.79 27.99
CA GLU A 153 -7.49 -7.21 28.10
C GLU A 153 -7.79 -7.64 29.56
N ASN A 154 -8.68 -6.91 30.25
CA ASN A 154 -9.21 -7.21 31.58
C ASN A 154 -8.15 -7.47 32.67
N GLY A 155 -6.99 -6.79 32.59
CA GLY A 155 -5.90 -6.97 33.56
C GLY A 155 -5.15 -8.30 33.43
N ARG A 156 -5.37 -9.07 32.36
CA ARG A 156 -4.42 -10.12 31.96
C ARG A 156 -3.12 -9.47 31.53
N VAL A 157 -1.99 -10.07 31.90
CA VAL A 157 -0.71 -9.69 31.30
C VAL A 157 -0.69 -10.26 29.89
N ASN A 158 -0.36 -9.42 28.90
CA ASN A 158 -0.31 -9.81 27.49
C ASN A 158 0.96 -10.62 27.15
N ASP A 159 1.32 -11.58 28.02
CA ASP A 159 2.53 -12.41 27.91
C ASP A 159 2.54 -13.28 26.64
N TRP A 160 1.35 -13.66 26.14
CA TRP A 160 1.20 -14.33 24.85
C TRP A 160 1.71 -13.48 23.66
N LEU A 161 1.84 -12.16 23.84
CA LEU A 161 2.42 -11.24 22.86
C LEU A 161 3.91 -10.91 23.12
N THR A 162 4.45 -11.14 24.33
CA THR A 162 5.81 -10.65 24.69
C THR A 162 6.96 -11.56 24.26
N GLY A 163 6.69 -12.82 23.93
CA GLY A 163 7.68 -13.81 23.48
C GLY A 163 7.45 -14.32 22.04
N PRO A 164 8.25 -15.31 21.59
CA PRO A 164 7.99 -16.06 20.37
C PRO A 164 6.59 -16.70 20.41
N ARG A 165 5.87 -16.67 19.28
CA ARG A 165 4.52 -17.24 19.17
C ARG A 165 4.53 -18.76 19.09
N GLY A 166 3.55 -19.40 19.74
CA GLY A 166 3.26 -20.82 19.60
C GLY A 166 2.34 -21.13 18.41
N ASP A 167 1.91 -22.39 18.30
CA ASP A 167 0.93 -22.84 17.30
C ASP A 167 -0.44 -22.12 17.47
N ASP A 168 -0.77 -21.70 18.70
CA ASP A 168 -2.01 -21.04 19.11
C ASP A 168 -2.16 -19.60 18.57
N TRP A 169 -1.07 -18.99 18.11
CA TRP A 169 -1.11 -17.71 17.42
C TRP A 169 -1.71 -17.81 16.02
N TYR A 170 -1.59 -18.95 15.35
CA TYR A 170 -2.02 -19.10 13.97
C TYR A 170 -3.51 -19.44 13.94
N THR A 171 -4.31 -18.56 13.32
CA THR A 171 -5.76 -18.73 13.21
C THR A 171 -6.14 -19.64 12.04
N GLY A 172 -5.25 -19.76 11.06
CA GLY A 172 -5.33 -20.71 9.95
C GLY A 172 -4.37 -21.90 10.09
N VAL A 173 -3.79 -22.36 8.99
CA VAL A 173 -2.74 -23.40 9.03
C VAL A 173 -1.46 -22.85 9.66
N LYS A 174 -0.82 -23.63 10.55
CA LYS A 174 0.45 -23.25 11.16
C LYS A 174 1.65 -23.42 10.21
N PRO A 175 2.74 -22.65 10.36
CA PRO A 175 3.89 -22.66 9.43
C PRO A 175 4.49 -24.03 9.11
N SER A 176 4.53 -24.94 10.09
CA SER A 176 5.10 -26.29 9.94
C SER A 176 4.25 -27.25 9.10
N ALA A 177 3.01 -26.89 8.77
CA ALA A 177 2.10 -27.64 7.90
C ALA A 177 1.59 -26.79 6.72
N CYS A 178 2.07 -25.56 6.57
CA CYS A 178 1.59 -24.61 5.57
C CYS A 178 2.12 -24.95 4.16
N PRO A 179 1.28 -24.98 3.12
CA PRO A 179 1.72 -25.07 1.73
C PRO A 179 2.77 -24.01 1.40
N GLY A 180 3.83 -24.40 0.67
CA GLY A 180 4.99 -23.54 0.42
C GLY A 180 6.04 -23.49 1.54
N VAL A 181 5.90 -24.28 2.62
CA VAL A 181 7.01 -24.50 3.57
C VAL A 181 8.16 -25.27 2.91
N SER A 182 9.39 -24.75 3.00
CA SER A 182 10.59 -25.40 2.49
C SER A 182 11.68 -25.52 3.57
N PRO A 183 12.58 -26.50 3.48
CA PRO A 183 13.86 -26.44 4.19
C PRO A 183 14.61 -25.14 3.89
N VAL A 184 15.44 -24.71 4.84
CA VAL A 184 16.37 -23.59 4.68
C VAL A 184 17.76 -24.13 4.40
N GLU A 185 18.26 -23.90 3.19
CA GLU A 185 19.59 -24.36 2.76
C GLU A 185 20.70 -23.87 3.71
N GLY A 186 21.65 -24.75 4.02
CA GLY A 186 22.75 -24.44 4.92
C GLY A 186 22.39 -24.38 6.42
N THR A 187 21.22 -24.87 6.83
CA THR A 187 20.81 -24.94 8.24
C THR A 187 20.30 -26.33 8.63
N ASP A 188 20.59 -26.76 9.86
CA ASP A 188 20.19 -28.07 10.36
C ASP A 188 18.71 -28.08 10.78
N GLY A 189 17.85 -28.53 9.85
CA GLY A 189 16.44 -28.82 10.12
C GLY A 189 15.49 -27.62 10.22
N ALA A 190 15.97 -26.39 10.02
CA ALA A 190 15.09 -25.22 9.96
C ALA A 190 14.31 -25.17 8.64
N THR A 191 13.06 -24.70 8.70
CA THR A 191 12.19 -24.51 7.54
C THR A 191 11.64 -23.09 7.52
N ALA A 192 11.30 -22.57 6.34
CA ALA A 192 10.68 -21.26 6.16
C ALA A 192 9.50 -21.34 5.18
N ILE A 193 8.48 -20.51 5.37
CA ILE A 193 7.39 -20.40 4.40
C ILE A 193 7.85 -19.55 3.21
N ARG A 194 7.49 -19.98 1.99
CA ARG A 194 7.67 -19.23 0.74
C ARG A 194 6.32 -18.92 0.12
N SER A 195 6.22 -17.79 -0.57
CA SER A 195 5.05 -17.47 -1.41
C SER A 195 4.87 -18.53 -2.49
N LEU A 196 3.67 -19.11 -2.57
CA LEU A 196 3.25 -19.89 -3.74
C LEU A 196 3.10 -18.97 -4.98
N PRO A 197 3.27 -19.50 -6.20
CA PRO A 197 2.93 -18.81 -7.44
C PRO A 197 1.42 -18.65 -7.62
N LEU A 198 0.99 -17.63 -8.37
CA LEU A 198 -0.42 -17.39 -8.69
C LEU A 198 -1.12 -18.64 -9.26
N PRO A 199 -2.32 -19.03 -8.77
CA PRO A 199 -3.09 -20.13 -9.32
C PRO A 199 -3.54 -19.89 -10.76
N ASN A 200 -3.65 -20.97 -11.54
CA ASN A 200 -4.14 -20.92 -12.92
C ASN A 200 -5.66 -20.72 -12.94
N LEU A 201 -6.11 -19.48 -13.18
CA LEU A 201 -7.53 -19.14 -13.14
C LEU A 201 -8.36 -19.71 -14.31
N SER A 202 -7.73 -20.37 -15.28
CA SER A 202 -8.43 -21.14 -16.32
C SER A 202 -8.77 -22.58 -15.91
N ALA A 203 -8.27 -23.09 -14.79
CA ALA A 203 -8.49 -24.46 -14.31
C ALA A 203 -8.26 -24.58 -12.80
N VAL A 204 -9.03 -23.86 -11.98
CA VAL A 204 -8.87 -23.82 -10.52
C VAL A 204 -9.52 -25.03 -9.86
N THR A 205 -8.79 -25.77 -9.03
CA THR A 205 -9.36 -26.76 -8.09
C THR A 205 -9.55 -26.15 -6.69
N ARG A 206 -10.46 -26.71 -5.88
CA ARG A 206 -10.62 -26.33 -4.47
C ARG A 206 -9.30 -26.44 -3.72
N GLU A 207 -8.56 -27.53 -3.94
CA GLU A 207 -7.20 -27.75 -3.44
C GLU A 207 -6.26 -26.59 -3.79
N SER A 208 -6.16 -26.20 -5.06
CA SER A 208 -5.24 -25.13 -5.50
C SER A 208 -5.57 -23.75 -4.92
N ALA A 209 -6.86 -23.43 -4.73
CA ALA A 209 -7.28 -22.19 -4.08
C ALA A 209 -7.09 -22.26 -2.56
N ARG A 210 -7.28 -23.45 -1.97
CA ARG A 210 -7.08 -23.68 -0.54
C ARG A 210 -5.61 -23.57 -0.15
N GLU A 211 -4.71 -24.20 -0.91
CA GLU A 211 -3.27 -24.06 -0.71
C GLU A 211 -2.82 -22.61 -0.79
N TYR A 212 -3.37 -21.85 -1.74
CA TYR A 212 -3.02 -20.44 -1.94
C TYR A 212 -3.57 -19.53 -0.84
N PHE A 213 -4.78 -19.80 -0.34
CA PHE A 213 -5.37 -19.12 0.81
C PHE A 213 -4.53 -19.39 2.07
N ASP A 214 -4.32 -20.66 2.41
CA ASP A 214 -3.58 -21.08 3.59
C ASP A 214 -2.15 -20.51 3.55
N ASN A 215 -1.48 -20.53 2.39
CA ASN A 215 -0.17 -19.90 2.21
C ASN A 215 -0.18 -18.38 2.46
N SER A 216 -1.12 -17.66 1.86
CA SER A 216 -1.19 -16.20 1.96
C SER A 216 -1.53 -15.74 3.39
N TRP A 217 -2.47 -16.42 4.03
CA TRP A 217 -2.89 -16.17 5.40
C TRP A 217 -1.76 -16.46 6.40
N THR A 218 -1.12 -17.64 6.31
CA THR A 218 -0.02 -17.97 7.24
C THR A 218 1.19 -17.06 7.03
N LEU A 219 1.53 -16.66 5.80
CA LEU A 219 2.62 -15.69 5.57
C LEU A 219 2.36 -14.36 6.29
N PHE A 220 1.13 -13.87 6.25
CA PHE A 220 0.72 -12.65 6.96
C PHE A 220 0.77 -12.83 8.48
N GLU A 221 0.27 -13.95 9.02
CA GLU A 221 0.34 -14.22 10.45
C GLU A 221 1.76 -14.50 10.96
N THR A 222 2.64 -15.07 10.13
CA THR A 222 4.07 -15.23 10.46
C THR A 222 4.78 -13.88 10.49
N LEU A 223 4.46 -12.92 9.61
CA LEU A 223 4.95 -11.54 9.77
C LEU A 223 4.51 -10.98 11.14
N PHE A 224 3.22 -11.07 11.47
CA PHE A 224 2.69 -10.51 12.73
C PHE A 224 3.13 -11.24 14.01
N ALA A 225 3.54 -12.51 13.92
CA ALA A 225 4.24 -13.20 15.01
C ALA A 225 5.57 -12.53 15.40
N GLY A 226 6.13 -11.71 14.51
CA GLY A 226 7.31 -10.89 14.73
C GLY A 226 7.07 -9.60 15.53
N LEU A 227 5.84 -9.27 15.93
CA LEU A 227 5.56 -8.17 16.87
C LEU A 227 5.74 -8.61 18.33
N LYS A 228 6.42 -7.78 19.12
CA LYS A 228 6.73 -8.05 20.52
C LYS A 228 5.98 -7.11 21.46
N GLY A 229 5.08 -7.68 22.25
CA GLY A 229 4.15 -6.98 23.11
C GLY A 229 2.90 -6.46 22.38
N GLU A 230 2.01 -5.84 23.14
CA GLU A 230 0.79 -5.18 22.65
C GLU A 230 1.09 -3.82 21.98
N GLU A 231 2.11 -3.10 22.46
CA GLU A 231 2.43 -1.75 22.00
C GLU A 231 2.56 -1.55 20.48
N PRO A 232 3.29 -2.39 19.72
CA PRO A 232 3.43 -2.19 18.27
C PRO A 232 2.14 -2.47 17.49
N PHE A 233 1.09 -3.04 18.10
CA PHE A 233 -0.22 -3.17 17.46
C PHE A 233 -0.94 -1.81 17.36
N TYR A 234 -0.79 -0.91 18.34
CA TYR A 234 -1.50 0.36 18.39
C TYR A 234 -0.65 1.61 18.11
N ARG A 235 0.68 1.52 18.24
CA ARG A 235 1.55 2.67 17.95
C ARG A 235 1.47 3.03 16.45
N PRO A 236 1.07 4.26 16.07
CA PRO A 236 1.02 4.68 14.69
C PRO A 236 2.43 4.87 14.10
N PRO A 237 2.63 4.67 12.79
CA PRO A 237 3.92 4.94 12.14
C PRO A 237 4.36 6.40 12.29
N VAL A 238 5.65 6.62 12.56
CA VAL A 238 6.23 7.94 12.91
C VAL A 238 6.07 8.98 11.81
N HIS A 239 5.81 8.55 10.57
CA HIS A 239 5.56 9.45 9.45
C HIS A 239 4.13 10.03 9.44
N GLY A 240 3.15 9.43 10.13
CA GLY A 240 1.79 9.95 10.29
C GLY A 240 0.90 9.94 9.03
N LEU A 241 1.01 8.92 8.16
CA LEU A 241 0.26 8.79 6.88
C LEU A 241 -0.37 7.39 6.68
N ARG A 242 -0.44 6.59 7.75
CA ARG A 242 -0.85 5.18 7.77
C ARG A 242 -1.47 4.86 9.13
N HIS A 243 -2.30 3.83 9.18
CA HIS A 243 -2.86 3.29 10.43
C HIS A 243 -1.82 2.46 11.22
N PRO A 244 -2.04 2.26 12.53
CA PRO A 244 -1.27 1.30 13.34
C PRO A 244 -1.53 -0.15 12.93
N GLN A 245 -0.67 -1.09 13.36
CA GLN A 245 -0.67 -2.46 12.84
C GLN A 245 -1.96 -3.26 13.09
N ILE A 246 -2.70 -2.95 14.17
CA ILE A 246 -4.01 -3.57 14.47
C ILE A 246 -5.03 -3.36 13.35
N PHE A 247 -4.95 -2.23 12.63
CA PHE A 247 -5.79 -1.99 11.47
C PHE A 247 -5.51 -3.04 10.40
N TYR A 248 -4.26 -3.22 9.96
CA TYR A 248 -3.94 -4.20 8.91
C TYR A 248 -4.27 -5.64 9.36
N TYR A 249 -4.08 -5.95 10.64
CA TYR A 249 -4.43 -7.26 11.21
C TYR A 249 -5.93 -7.58 11.10
N GLY A 250 -6.81 -6.57 11.25
CA GLY A 250 -8.26 -6.67 11.05
C GLY A 250 -8.77 -6.32 9.65
N HIS A 251 -7.96 -5.67 8.81
CA HIS A 251 -8.33 -5.20 7.47
C HIS A 251 -8.30 -6.33 6.43
N THR A 252 -7.29 -7.20 6.45
CA THR A 252 -7.25 -8.35 5.53
C THR A 252 -8.44 -9.30 5.71
N PRO A 253 -8.84 -9.75 6.93
CA PRO A 253 -10.06 -10.57 7.12
C PRO A 253 -11.33 -9.81 6.73
N CYS A 254 -11.43 -8.52 7.07
CA CYS A 254 -12.57 -7.66 6.71
C CYS A 254 -12.79 -7.65 5.18
N LEU A 255 -11.73 -7.50 4.39
CA LEU A 255 -11.87 -7.46 2.93
C LEU A 255 -12.39 -8.78 2.35
N TYR A 256 -11.96 -9.94 2.84
CA TYR A 256 -12.54 -11.22 2.38
C TYR A 256 -14.05 -11.25 2.58
N ILE A 257 -14.54 -10.96 3.81
CA ILE A 257 -15.98 -10.99 4.11
C ILE A 257 -16.73 -9.96 3.26
N ASN A 258 -16.25 -8.71 3.18
CA ASN A 258 -16.94 -7.68 2.42
C ASN A 258 -16.96 -7.94 0.91
N LYS A 259 -15.90 -8.49 0.30
CA LYS A 259 -15.89 -8.83 -1.14
C LYS A 259 -16.72 -10.07 -1.45
N LEU A 260 -16.68 -11.10 -0.60
CA LEU A 260 -17.53 -12.29 -0.75
C LEU A 260 -19.02 -11.95 -0.58
N ARG A 261 -19.36 -11.01 0.30
CA ARG A 261 -20.72 -10.47 0.43
C ARG A 261 -21.16 -9.67 -0.81
N VAL A 262 -20.29 -8.80 -1.35
CA VAL A 262 -20.57 -8.06 -2.60
C VAL A 262 -20.71 -9.00 -3.81
N ALA A 263 -19.95 -10.10 -3.85
CA ALA A 263 -20.03 -11.11 -4.91
C ALA A 263 -21.21 -12.10 -4.74
N GLY A 264 -22.03 -11.98 -3.69
CA GLY A 264 -23.18 -12.86 -3.43
C GLY A 264 -22.81 -14.26 -2.96
N VAL A 265 -21.59 -14.46 -2.44
CA VAL A 265 -21.10 -15.73 -1.86
C VAL A 265 -21.49 -15.87 -0.39
N LEU A 266 -21.65 -14.75 0.31
CA LEU A 266 -22.07 -14.68 1.71
C LEU A 266 -23.24 -13.71 1.88
N ASP A 267 -24.34 -14.15 2.50
CA ASP A 267 -25.50 -13.29 2.76
C ASP A 267 -25.26 -12.24 3.87
N LYS A 268 -24.36 -12.55 4.80
CA LYS A 268 -24.29 -11.93 6.13
C LYS A 268 -22.85 -11.61 6.58
N PRO A 269 -22.66 -10.58 7.43
CA PRO A 269 -21.39 -10.32 8.09
C PRO A 269 -20.99 -11.45 9.05
N VAL A 270 -19.70 -11.50 9.38
CA VAL A 270 -19.17 -12.23 10.54
C VAL A 270 -19.25 -11.32 11.77
N ASN A 271 -18.67 -10.12 11.67
CA ASN A 271 -18.74 -9.08 12.70
C ASN A 271 -18.93 -7.71 12.05
N ALA A 272 -20.19 -7.26 11.97
CA ALA A 272 -20.57 -6.03 11.29
C ALA A 272 -19.91 -4.76 11.85
N TYR A 273 -19.51 -4.74 13.12
CA TYR A 273 -18.78 -3.62 13.70
C TYR A 273 -17.33 -3.60 13.22
N PHE A 274 -16.65 -4.75 13.24
CA PHE A 274 -15.27 -4.88 12.76
C PHE A 274 -15.18 -4.63 11.25
N GLU A 275 -16.12 -5.19 10.48
CA GLU A 275 -16.25 -4.91 9.05
C GLU A 275 -16.39 -3.40 8.79
N SER A 276 -17.15 -2.66 9.61
CA SER A 276 -17.34 -1.21 9.42
C SER A 276 -16.16 -0.33 9.86
N ILE A 277 -15.36 -0.74 10.86
CA ILE A 277 -14.15 0.02 11.26
C ILE A 277 -12.91 -0.35 10.44
N PHE A 278 -12.85 -1.57 9.90
CA PHE A 278 -11.74 -2.06 9.10
C PHE A 278 -11.97 -1.95 7.58
N GLU A 279 -13.16 -1.67 7.06
CA GLU A 279 -13.38 -1.47 5.60
C GLU A 279 -12.75 -0.18 5.04
N VAL A 280 -12.31 0.72 5.92
CA VAL A 280 -11.87 2.08 5.58
C VAL A 280 -10.52 2.07 4.86
N GLY A 281 -10.54 2.21 3.53
CA GLY A 281 -9.34 2.39 2.73
C GLY A 281 -8.56 3.66 3.09
N VAL A 282 -7.23 3.58 3.03
CA VAL A 282 -6.33 4.74 3.16
C VAL A 282 -6.13 5.38 1.79
N ASP A 283 -6.88 6.44 1.50
CA ASP A 283 -6.66 7.26 0.30
C ASP A 283 -5.38 8.09 0.46
N GLU A 284 -4.34 7.75 -0.31
CA GLU A 284 -3.03 8.42 -0.27
C GLU A 284 -3.08 9.89 -0.70
N MET A 285 -4.13 10.30 -1.41
CA MET A 285 -4.34 11.66 -1.89
C MET A 285 -5.13 12.51 -0.88
N LEU A 286 -5.82 11.89 0.08
CA LEU A 286 -6.59 12.54 1.15
C LEU A 286 -5.90 12.46 2.52
N TRP A 287 -4.67 12.98 2.55
CA TRP A 287 -3.82 13.21 3.73
C TRP A 287 -4.48 13.91 4.95
N ASP A 288 -5.67 14.50 4.79
CA ASP A 288 -6.44 15.21 5.83
C ASP A 288 -7.40 14.27 6.62
N ASP A 289 -7.63 13.04 6.11
CA ASP A 289 -8.53 12.04 6.72
C ASP A 289 -7.82 11.21 7.83
N MET A 290 -6.77 11.79 8.43
CA MET A 290 -5.89 11.16 9.43
C MET A 290 -6.42 11.19 10.87
N HIS A 291 -7.55 11.87 11.11
CA HIS A 291 -8.28 11.90 12.40
C HIS A 291 -8.75 10.50 12.89
N LYS A 292 -8.59 9.46 12.06
CA LYS A 292 -9.01 8.08 12.31
C LYS A 292 -8.10 7.28 13.26
N ASN A 293 -6.90 7.77 13.57
CA ASN A 293 -6.07 7.13 14.59
C ASN A 293 -6.55 7.46 16.02
N ASP A 294 -7.42 8.47 16.18
CA ASP A 294 -8.01 8.92 17.45
C ASP A 294 -9.19 8.02 17.89
N MET A 295 -9.05 6.71 17.73
CA MET A 295 -10.10 5.73 18.03
C MET A 295 -9.67 4.63 19.00
N VAL A 296 -10.67 4.06 19.66
CA VAL A 296 -10.55 2.90 20.55
C VAL A 296 -10.69 1.65 19.67
N TRP A 297 -9.56 1.08 19.27
CA TRP A 297 -9.48 -0.14 18.48
C TRP A 297 -9.99 -1.36 19.27
N PRO A 298 -10.41 -2.47 18.63
CA PRO A 298 -10.60 -3.73 19.35
C PRO A 298 -9.28 -4.25 19.89
N THR A 299 -9.31 -5.14 20.91
CA THR A 299 -8.07 -5.70 21.47
C THR A 299 -7.42 -6.70 20.53
N VAL A 300 -6.14 -7.02 20.76
CA VAL A 300 -5.41 -7.99 19.92
C VAL A 300 -6.08 -9.36 19.95
N ALA A 301 -6.56 -9.82 21.12
CA ALA A 301 -7.35 -11.04 21.24
C ALA A 301 -8.72 -10.96 20.54
N GLU A 302 -9.40 -9.81 20.56
CA GLU A 302 -10.68 -9.64 19.85
C GLU A 302 -10.48 -9.72 18.32
N VAL A 303 -9.43 -9.10 17.77
CA VAL A 303 -9.11 -9.19 16.33
C VAL A 303 -8.57 -10.58 15.96
N HIS A 304 -7.87 -11.27 16.85
CA HIS A 304 -7.40 -12.65 16.67
C HIS A 304 -8.56 -13.65 16.53
N GLU A 305 -9.55 -13.60 17.43
CA GLU A 305 -10.72 -14.48 17.32
C GLU A 305 -11.58 -14.12 16.08
N TYR A 306 -11.69 -12.83 15.71
CA TYR A 306 -12.32 -12.43 14.45
C TYR A 306 -11.60 -12.98 13.22
N ARG A 307 -10.26 -12.94 13.17
CA ARG A 307 -9.47 -13.58 12.11
C ARG A 307 -9.81 -15.07 12.00
N LYS A 308 -9.89 -15.77 13.13
CA LYS A 308 -10.24 -17.19 13.22
C LYS A 308 -11.66 -17.51 12.73
N GLU A 309 -12.66 -16.70 13.07
CA GLU A 309 -14.02 -16.82 12.52
C GLU A 309 -14.05 -16.56 11.00
N VAL A 310 -13.30 -15.56 10.51
CA VAL A 310 -13.20 -15.25 9.07
C VAL A 310 -12.48 -16.35 8.31
N TYR A 311 -11.37 -16.88 8.82
CA TYR A 311 -10.65 -18.00 8.20
C TYR A 311 -11.58 -19.20 8.01
N ALA A 312 -12.32 -19.60 9.06
CA ALA A 312 -13.30 -20.68 8.96
C ALA A 312 -14.41 -20.38 7.93
N THR A 313 -14.84 -19.12 7.80
CA THR A 313 -15.87 -18.69 6.84
C THR A 313 -15.34 -18.71 5.39
N VAL A 314 -14.08 -18.32 5.16
CA VAL A 314 -13.44 -18.39 3.84
C VAL A 314 -13.15 -19.84 3.44
N VAL A 315 -12.75 -20.69 4.39
CA VAL A 315 -12.67 -22.14 4.18
C VAL A 315 -14.02 -22.72 3.78
N ASP A 316 -15.12 -22.40 4.47
CA ASP A 316 -16.45 -22.90 4.09
C ASP A 316 -16.85 -22.49 2.66
N ALA A 317 -16.52 -21.26 2.23
CA ALA A 317 -16.71 -20.83 0.85
C ALA A 317 -15.84 -21.62 -0.15
N ILE A 318 -14.57 -21.88 0.17
CA ILE A 318 -13.63 -22.65 -0.66
C ILE A 318 -14.03 -24.13 -0.76
N GLU A 319 -14.50 -24.76 0.32
CA GLU A 319 -14.79 -26.20 0.36
C GLU A 319 -16.23 -26.55 -0.05
N ASN A 320 -17.23 -25.71 0.28
CA ASN A 320 -18.65 -26.06 0.16
C ASN A 320 -19.46 -25.23 -0.85
N HIS A 321 -18.98 -24.06 -1.31
CA HIS A 321 -19.81 -23.21 -2.18
C HIS A 321 -20.09 -23.85 -3.56
N PRO A 322 -21.34 -23.84 -4.08
CA PRO A 322 -21.70 -24.51 -5.33
C PRO A 322 -21.06 -23.93 -6.59
N SER A 323 -20.80 -22.62 -6.66
CA SER A 323 -20.09 -21.99 -7.79
C SER A 323 -18.60 -22.34 -7.85
N PHE A 324 -18.13 -23.28 -7.04
CA PHE A 324 -16.74 -23.74 -7.02
C PHE A 324 -16.65 -25.28 -7.02
N ASP A 325 -17.70 -25.96 -7.51
CA ASP A 325 -17.77 -27.43 -7.61
C ASP A 325 -16.89 -27.96 -8.75
N ASP A 326 -15.65 -28.32 -8.42
CA ASP A 326 -14.61 -28.86 -9.30
C ASP A 326 -14.67 -30.39 -9.47
N LYS A 327 -15.82 -30.99 -9.12
CA LYS A 327 -16.15 -32.41 -8.92
C LYS A 327 -15.60 -33.47 -9.89
N TYR A 328 -15.18 -33.07 -11.09
CA TYR A 328 -14.65 -33.95 -12.13
C TYR A 328 -13.12 -33.85 -12.30
N GLY A 329 -12.44 -32.98 -11.54
CA GLY A 329 -11.01 -32.71 -11.64
C GLY A 329 -10.61 -31.84 -12.84
N GLU A 330 -11.58 -31.35 -13.62
CA GLU A 330 -11.35 -30.49 -14.79
C GLU A 330 -11.04 -29.02 -14.41
N GLY A 331 -11.33 -28.64 -13.16
CA GLY A 331 -11.15 -27.29 -12.63
C GLY A 331 -12.27 -26.31 -13.02
N VAL A 332 -12.32 -25.18 -12.33
CA VAL A 332 -13.28 -24.09 -12.54
C VAL A 332 -12.56 -22.90 -13.21
N VAL A 333 -13.18 -22.32 -14.22
CA VAL A 333 -12.70 -21.06 -14.82
C VAL A 333 -13.17 -19.89 -13.96
N VAL A 334 -12.25 -19.19 -13.31
CA VAL A 334 -12.54 -18.05 -12.43
C VAL A 334 -12.10 -16.75 -13.11
N ASN A 335 -12.97 -16.20 -13.94
CA ASN A 335 -12.78 -14.88 -14.58
C ASN A 335 -13.45 -13.76 -13.75
N GLN A 336 -13.38 -12.51 -14.22
CA GLN A 336 -13.93 -11.34 -13.50
C GLN A 336 -15.46 -11.38 -13.30
N ASP A 337 -16.21 -12.09 -14.15
CA ASP A 337 -17.66 -12.28 -14.01
C ASP A 337 -18.02 -13.39 -12.99
N HIS A 338 -17.03 -14.17 -12.54
CA HIS A 338 -17.23 -15.32 -11.66
C HIS A 338 -17.16 -14.92 -10.18
N PRO A 339 -18.13 -15.32 -9.31
CA PRO A 339 -18.19 -14.83 -7.93
C PRO A 339 -16.97 -15.20 -7.08
N MET A 340 -16.28 -16.30 -7.40
CA MET A 340 -15.02 -16.68 -6.72
C MET A 340 -13.83 -15.76 -7.05
N TRP A 341 -13.95 -14.81 -8.00
CA TRP A 341 -12.92 -13.78 -8.24
C TRP A 341 -12.64 -12.95 -6.96
N ALA A 342 -13.65 -12.80 -6.10
CA ALA A 342 -13.52 -12.17 -4.79
C ALA A 342 -12.53 -12.88 -3.84
N LEU A 343 -12.33 -14.20 -3.96
CA LEU A 343 -11.33 -14.94 -3.20
C LEU A 343 -9.92 -14.52 -3.62
N PHE A 344 -9.63 -14.52 -4.92
CA PHE A 344 -8.33 -14.14 -5.47
C PHE A 344 -8.00 -12.67 -5.26
N MET A 345 -9.00 -11.79 -5.32
CA MET A 345 -8.88 -10.40 -4.86
C MET A 345 -8.47 -10.32 -3.39
N GLY A 346 -9.04 -11.16 -2.52
CA GLY A 346 -8.66 -11.25 -1.11
C GLY A 346 -7.23 -11.74 -0.89
N PHE A 347 -6.83 -12.82 -1.57
CA PHE A 347 -5.48 -13.39 -1.47
C PHE A 347 -4.40 -12.37 -1.87
N GLU A 348 -4.57 -11.71 -3.02
CA GLU A 348 -3.60 -10.71 -3.51
C GLU A 348 -3.65 -9.41 -2.68
N HIS A 349 -4.80 -9.04 -2.13
CA HIS A 349 -4.91 -7.92 -1.21
C HIS A 349 -4.17 -8.18 0.12
N GLU A 350 -4.29 -9.38 0.70
CA GLU A 350 -3.52 -9.76 1.89
C GLU A 350 -2.01 -9.78 1.61
N ARG A 351 -1.59 -10.10 0.38
CA ARG A 351 -0.20 -10.02 -0.08
C ARG A 351 0.30 -8.57 -0.27
N ILE A 352 -0.53 -7.64 -0.76
CA ILE A 352 -0.23 -6.19 -0.74
C ILE A 352 -0.07 -5.69 0.70
N HIS A 353 -0.90 -6.20 1.63
CA HIS A 353 -0.79 -5.84 3.04
C HIS A 353 0.36 -6.52 3.77
N LEU A 354 0.84 -7.69 3.32
CA LEU A 354 2.09 -8.30 3.78
C LEU A 354 3.28 -7.38 3.46
N GLU A 355 3.38 -6.88 2.21
CA GLU A 355 4.43 -5.93 1.83
C GLU A 355 4.31 -4.62 2.61
N THR A 356 3.13 -4.00 2.61
CA THR A 356 2.85 -2.73 3.31
C THR A 356 3.19 -2.83 4.80
N SER A 357 2.77 -3.90 5.47
CA SER A 357 3.05 -4.12 6.89
C SER A 357 4.56 -4.34 7.09
N SER A 358 5.24 -5.09 6.22
CA SER A 358 6.69 -5.35 6.36
C SER A 358 7.55 -4.08 6.35
N VAL A 359 7.14 -3.05 5.58
CA VAL A 359 7.78 -1.72 5.60
C VAL A 359 7.53 -1.03 6.94
N LEU A 360 6.30 -1.06 7.46
CA LEU A 360 5.96 -0.45 8.75
C LEU A 360 6.64 -1.16 9.94
N PHE A 361 6.84 -2.49 9.87
CA PHE A 361 7.63 -3.24 10.86
C PHE A 361 9.10 -2.80 10.88
N ARG A 362 9.64 -2.41 9.71
CA ARG A 362 10.99 -1.84 9.57
C ARG A 362 11.11 -0.47 10.24
N GLU A 363 10.01 0.30 10.34
CA GLU A 363 9.92 1.54 11.11
C GLU A 363 9.72 1.31 12.61
N THR A 364 9.01 0.24 13.00
CA THR A 364 8.78 -0.12 14.40
C THR A 364 10.13 -0.19 15.17
N PRO A 365 10.26 0.49 16.32
CA PRO A 365 11.49 0.46 17.12
C PRO A 365 11.93 -0.96 17.48
N LEU A 366 13.24 -1.22 17.34
CA LEU A 366 13.81 -2.57 17.29
C LEU A 366 13.47 -3.47 18.50
N HIS A 367 13.22 -2.88 19.67
CA HIS A 367 12.88 -3.64 20.89
C HIS A 367 11.44 -4.18 20.92
N LEU A 368 10.56 -3.72 19.99
CA LEU A 368 9.18 -4.20 19.82
C LEU A 368 9.01 -5.17 18.64
N VAL A 369 10.12 -5.63 18.05
CA VAL A 369 10.10 -6.64 16.99
C VAL A 369 11.05 -7.80 17.31
N GLN A 370 10.77 -8.96 16.72
CA GLN A 370 11.55 -10.19 16.85
C GLN A 370 11.47 -10.96 15.53
N THR A 371 12.53 -11.67 15.12
CA THR A 371 12.42 -12.58 13.97
C THR A 371 11.51 -13.75 14.34
N PRO A 372 10.37 -13.97 13.64
CA PRO A 372 9.45 -15.05 13.96
C PRO A 372 9.99 -16.41 13.49
N ALA A 373 9.49 -17.48 14.11
CA ALA A 373 9.74 -18.83 13.63
C ALA A 373 9.24 -18.99 12.19
N ASN A 374 9.98 -19.76 11.38
CA ASN A 374 9.70 -20.00 9.96
C ASN A 374 9.68 -18.77 9.04
N TRP A 375 10.16 -17.62 9.53
CA TRP A 375 10.53 -16.50 8.65
C TRP A 375 11.78 -16.86 7.83
N PRO A 376 11.86 -16.53 6.53
CA PRO A 376 13.07 -16.74 5.74
C PRO A 376 14.30 -16.07 6.36
N PRO A 377 15.48 -16.72 6.38
CA PRO A 377 16.70 -16.07 6.85
C PRO A 377 17.05 -14.87 5.95
N ILE A 378 17.82 -13.94 6.50
CA ILE A 378 18.43 -12.88 5.67
C ILE A 378 19.33 -13.51 4.60
N HIS A 379 19.34 -12.92 3.40
CA HIS A 379 20.12 -13.45 2.28
C HIS A 379 21.61 -13.59 2.64
N PRO A 380 22.31 -14.69 2.27
CA PRO A 380 23.68 -14.97 2.73
C PRO A 380 24.72 -13.88 2.45
N SER A 381 24.51 -12.98 1.49
CA SER A 381 25.37 -11.81 1.29
C SER A 381 25.47 -10.92 2.53
N ALA A 382 24.45 -10.87 3.39
CA ALA A 382 24.46 -10.08 4.63
C ALA A 382 25.50 -10.56 5.67
N ALA A 383 26.04 -11.77 5.52
CA ALA A 383 27.06 -12.31 6.42
C ALA A 383 28.46 -11.70 6.18
N ARG A 384 28.64 -10.87 5.14
CA ARG A 384 29.90 -10.19 4.84
C ARG A 384 30.34 -9.30 6.01
N GLN A 385 31.57 -9.53 6.48
CA GLN A 385 32.14 -8.81 7.61
C GLN A 385 33.01 -7.60 7.23
N ASN A 386 33.31 -7.37 5.95
CA ASN A 386 34.01 -6.16 5.52
C ASN A 386 33.09 -4.94 5.71
N ARG A 387 33.59 -3.91 6.40
CA ARG A 387 32.82 -2.70 6.78
C ARG A 387 33.64 -1.44 6.50
N PRO A 388 33.82 -1.05 5.22
CA PRO A 388 34.49 0.19 4.90
C PRO A 388 33.59 1.37 5.27
N SER A 389 34.13 2.33 6.04
CA SER A 389 33.47 3.61 6.36
C SER A 389 33.26 4.50 5.12
N ARG A 390 33.91 4.16 4.00
CA ARG A 390 33.84 4.85 2.70
C ARG A 390 33.92 3.78 1.60
N PRO A 391 32.80 3.35 1.00
CA PRO A 391 32.79 2.26 0.03
C PRO A 391 33.40 2.70 -1.31
N VAL A 392 34.15 1.80 -1.96
CA VAL A 392 34.84 2.08 -3.23
C VAL A 392 34.25 1.23 -4.36
N VAL A 393 33.91 1.90 -5.47
CA VAL A 393 33.40 1.25 -6.68
C VAL A 393 34.42 0.26 -7.26
N GLY A 394 33.96 -0.94 -7.61
CA GLY A 394 34.80 -2.05 -8.06
C GLY A 394 35.50 -2.82 -6.92
N VAL A 395 35.32 -2.42 -5.66
CA VAL A 395 35.84 -3.14 -4.47
C VAL A 395 34.68 -3.57 -3.56
N ASP A 396 33.83 -2.63 -3.16
CA ASP A 396 32.75 -2.86 -2.19
C ASP A 396 31.35 -2.91 -2.84
N TYR A 397 31.23 -2.38 -4.06
CA TYR A 397 30.04 -2.45 -4.92
C TYR A 397 30.42 -2.44 -6.40
N PRO A 398 29.63 -3.07 -7.30
CA PRO A 398 29.97 -3.14 -8.72
C PRO A 398 29.83 -1.78 -9.42
N PRO A 399 30.61 -1.51 -10.48
CA PRO A 399 30.37 -0.37 -11.37
C PRO A 399 29.10 -0.64 -12.21
N ASN A 400 28.08 0.20 -12.05
CA ASN A 400 26.82 0.07 -12.78
C ASN A 400 26.94 0.70 -14.18
N ARG A 401 26.75 -0.09 -15.25
CA ARG A 401 26.89 0.40 -16.64
C ARG A 401 25.55 0.86 -17.22
N MET A 402 25.59 1.88 -18.06
CA MET A 402 24.43 2.30 -18.86
C MET A 402 24.31 1.42 -20.12
N ILE A 403 23.21 0.69 -20.25
CA ILE A 403 22.85 -0.14 -21.40
C ILE A 403 21.95 0.67 -22.34
N PRO A 404 22.23 0.70 -23.67
CA PRO A 404 21.34 1.33 -24.64
C PRO A 404 20.10 0.48 -24.87
N VAL A 405 18.93 1.06 -24.62
CA VAL A 405 17.62 0.49 -24.96
C VAL A 405 17.14 1.17 -26.23
N LYS A 406 17.00 0.38 -27.31
CA LYS A 406 16.47 0.88 -28.58
C LYS A 406 14.98 1.18 -28.44
N GLY A 407 14.56 2.33 -28.96
CA GLY A 407 13.17 2.74 -29.03
C GLY A 407 12.33 1.80 -29.90
N ASN A 408 11.07 1.64 -29.50
CA ASN A 408 10.09 0.77 -30.12
C ASN A 408 8.67 1.26 -29.81
N ASP A 409 7.69 0.83 -30.59
CA ASP A 409 6.29 0.90 -30.17
C ASP A 409 6.02 -0.26 -29.21
N ILE A 410 5.42 0.05 -28.05
CA ILE A 410 5.16 -0.91 -26.97
C ILE A 410 3.66 -0.93 -26.68
N ASP A 411 3.05 -2.09 -26.82
CA ASP A 411 1.64 -2.32 -26.49
C ASP A 411 1.55 -2.80 -25.03
N LEU A 412 0.82 -2.07 -24.18
CA LEU A 412 0.67 -2.35 -22.75
C LEU A 412 -0.78 -2.77 -22.44
N GLY A 413 -0.93 -3.87 -21.71
CA GLY A 413 -2.22 -4.36 -21.21
C GLY A 413 -2.20 -5.86 -20.94
N LYS A 414 -2.86 -6.29 -19.87
CA LYS A 414 -3.09 -7.69 -19.53
C LYS A 414 -4.28 -8.21 -20.37
N PRO A 415 -4.14 -9.33 -21.13
CA PRO A 415 -5.26 -9.94 -21.83
C PRO A 415 -6.40 -10.32 -20.88
N ALA A 416 -7.65 -10.20 -21.35
CA ALA A 416 -8.84 -10.54 -20.55
C ALA A 416 -8.96 -12.05 -20.24
N ASP A 417 -8.31 -12.88 -21.04
CA ASP A 417 -8.20 -14.34 -20.92
C ASP A 417 -6.86 -14.79 -20.28
N PHE A 418 -6.07 -13.87 -19.72
CA PHE A 418 -4.80 -14.22 -19.08
C PHE A 418 -5.04 -15.12 -17.85
N PRO A 419 -4.32 -16.26 -17.71
CA PRO A 419 -4.66 -17.33 -16.76
C PRO A 419 -4.28 -17.05 -15.29
N SER A 420 -4.29 -15.80 -14.86
CA SER A 420 -4.01 -15.42 -13.46
C SER A 420 -4.90 -14.25 -13.03
N TYR A 421 -4.97 -14.00 -11.72
CA TYR A 421 -5.50 -12.75 -11.21
C TYR A 421 -4.72 -11.55 -11.78
N GLY A 422 -5.39 -10.40 -11.84
CA GLY A 422 -4.79 -9.10 -12.10
C GLY A 422 -5.70 -7.99 -11.57
N TRP A 423 -5.11 -6.85 -11.25
CA TRP A 423 -5.83 -5.65 -10.85
C TRP A 423 -6.46 -4.96 -12.06
N ASP A 424 -7.54 -4.20 -11.82
CA ASP A 424 -8.29 -3.48 -12.86
C ASP A 424 -7.40 -2.57 -13.72
N ASN A 425 -6.40 -1.94 -13.11
CA ASN A 425 -5.40 -1.09 -13.75
C ASN A 425 -4.39 -1.83 -14.66
N GLU A 426 -4.33 -3.16 -14.62
CA GLU A 426 -3.49 -3.96 -15.54
C GLU A 426 -4.15 -4.16 -16.91
N TYR A 427 -5.48 -4.12 -16.99
CA TYR A 427 -6.26 -4.48 -18.17
C TYR A 427 -6.47 -3.32 -19.17
N GLY A 428 -6.89 -3.67 -20.38
CA GLY A 428 -7.12 -2.75 -21.49
C GLY A 428 -6.02 -2.83 -22.55
N GLU A 429 -5.90 -1.80 -23.37
CA GLU A 429 -4.87 -1.68 -24.41
C GLU A 429 -4.34 -0.24 -24.41
N ARG A 430 -3.02 -0.07 -24.33
CA ARG A 430 -2.35 1.24 -24.39
C ARG A 430 -1.03 1.13 -25.15
N ASN A 431 -1.03 1.65 -26.38
CA ASN A 431 0.12 1.56 -27.26
C ASN A 431 0.96 2.85 -27.14
N VAL A 432 2.26 2.70 -26.91
CA VAL A 432 3.18 3.79 -26.53
C VAL A 432 4.44 3.75 -27.39
N ASN A 433 4.69 4.82 -28.15
CA ASN A 433 5.97 5.01 -28.81
C ASN A 433 7.04 5.41 -27.77
N VAL A 434 8.06 4.57 -27.60
CA VAL A 434 9.20 4.81 -26.70
C VAL A 434 10.43 5.15 -27.56
N PRO A 435 11.09 6.31 -27.36
CA PRO A 435 12.31 6.67 -28.09
C PRO A 435 13.54 5.90 -27.60
N ASP A 436 14.66 5.96 -28.33
CA ASP A 436 15.96 5.44 -27.87
C ASP A 436 16.35 6.08 -26.52
N PHE A 437 16.80 5.28 -25.56
CA PHE A 437 17.27 5.75 -24.25
C PHE A 437 18.40 4.88 -23.67
N LEU A 438 18.92 5.27 -22.50
CA LEU A 438 19.86 4.47 -21.73
C LEU A 438 19.23 4.11 -20.37
N ALA A 439 19.33 2.84 -19.97
CA ALA A 439 18.98 2.36 -18.63
C ALA A 439 20.25 1.90 -17.90
N SER A 440 20.28 1.92 -16.56
CA SER A 440 21.34 1.23 -15.81
C SER A 440 21.14 -0.28 -15.89
N GLU A 441 22.23 -1.06 -15.87
CA GLU A 441 22.16 -2.53 -15.85
C GLU A 441 21.53 -3.05 -14.56
N ASN A 442 21.83 -2.40 -13.44
CA ASN A 442 21.32 -2.73 -12.11
C ASN A 442 20.57 -1.54 -11.53
N MET A 443 19.84 -1.77 -10.43
CA MET A 443 19.37 -0.68 -9.56
C MET A 443 20.56 0.08 -8.96
N ILE A 444 20.34 1.32 -8.50
CA ILE A 444 21.37 2.11 -7.82
C ILE A 444 21.65 1.49 -6.45
N THR A 445 22.88 1.05 -6.25
CA THR A 445 23.33 0.40 -5.00
C THR A 445 23.47 1.38 -3.84
N ASN A 446 23.46 0.87 -2.61
CA ASN A 446 23.73 1.64 -1.40
C ASN A 446 25.11 2.33 -1.46
N GLY A 447 26.11 1.70 -2.08
CA GLY A 447 27.45 2.25 -2.28
C GLY A 447 27.48 3.39 -3.30
N GLU A 448 26.73 3.30 -4.40
CA GLU A 448 26.55 4.41 -5.33
C GLU A 448 25.83 5.59 -4.66
N PHE A 449 24.73 5.31 -3.95
CA PHE A 449 23.94 6.31 -3.24
C PHE A 449 24.69 6.95 -2.07
N TRP A 450 25.67 6.26 -1.49
CA TRP A 450 26.55 6.81 -0.45
C TRP A 450 27.32 8.03 -0.95
N ASN A 451 27.80 8.03 -2.20
CA ASN A 451 28.49 9.19 -2.77
C ASN A 451 27.56 10.42 -2.80
N PHE A 452 26.31 10.22 -3.25
CA PHE A 452 25.28 11.27 -3.23
C PHE A 452 25.01 11.80 -1.80
N VAL A 453 25.01 10.93 -0.79
CA VAL A 453 24.87 11.35 0.62
C VAL A 453 26.10 12.14 1.11
N ALA A 454 27.30 11.64 0.84
CA ALA A 454 28.57 12.22 1.29
C ALA A 454 28.84 13.61 0.67
N ASP A 455 28.68 13.72 -0.65
CA ASP A 455 28.80 14.98 -1.42
C ASP A 455 27.71 16.00 -1.07
N GLY A 456 26.72 15.61 -0.24
CA GLY A 456 25.69 16.49 0.26
C GLY A 456 24.53 16.67 -0.70
N GLY A 457 24.10 15.62 -1.37
CA GLY A 457 22.91 15.62 -2.22
C GLY A 457 21.63 16.02 -1.49
N TYR A 458 21.48 15.63 -0.21
CA TYR A 458 20.42 16.15 0.68
C TYR A 458 20.61 17.63 1.08
N ARG A 459 21.77 18.23 0.83
CA ARG A 459 22.09 19.64 1.16
C ARG A 459 22.00 20.57 -0.07
N ASN A 460 22.15 20.06 -1.30
CA ASN A 460 22.04 20.85 -2.52
C ASN A 460 20.60 20.86 -3.08
N LYS A 461 19.94 22.03 -3.15
CA LYS A 461 18.59 22.17 -3.75
C LYS A 461 18.57 21.83 -5.26
N GLU A 462 19.68 22.01 -5.98
CA GLU A 462 19.71 21.86 -7.45
C GLU A 462 19.40 20.44 -7.95
N TYR A 463 19.51 19.42 -7.09
CA TYR A 463 19.18 18.03 -7.41
C TYR A 463 17.71 17.66 -7.17
N TRP A 464 16.88 18.59 -6.66
CA TRP A 464 15.50 18.31 -6.24
C TRP A 464 14.48 19.17 -7.00
N CYS A 465 13.29 18.62 -7.23
CA CYS A 465 12.10 19.42 -7.54
C CYS A 465 11.69 20.27 -6.30
N GLU A 466 10.80 21.23 -6.51
CA GLU A 466 10.32 22.12 -5.44
C GLU A 466 9.66 21.31 -4.30
N ASP A 467 8.70 20.44 -4.63
CA ASP A 467 7.96 19.62 -3.68
C ASP A 467 8.89 18.62 -2.94
N GLY A 468 9.85 18.03 -3.66
CA GLY A 468 10.83 17.10 -3.11
C GLY A 468 11.81 17.78 -2.15
N TRP A 469 12.24 19.01 -2.45
CA TRP A 469 13.05 19.82 -1.54
C TRP A 469 12.27 20.23 -0.29
N ASP A 470 10.98 20.53 -0.45
CA ASP A 470 10.11 20.96 0.63
C ASP A 470 9.72 19.81 1.57
N TRP A 471 9.43 18.63 1.02
CA TRP A 471 9.38 17.36 1.76
C TRP A 471 10.69 17.09 2.50
N ARG A 472 11.84 17.21 1.82
CA ARG A 472 13.17 16.92 2.38
C ARG A 472 13.53 17.84 3.55
N LYS A 473 13.13 19.12 3.48
CA LYS A 473 13.21 20.07 4.60
C LYS A 473 12.27 19.68 5.75
N HIS A 474 10.98 19.45 5.45
CA HIS A 474 9.94 19.16 6.45
C HIS A 474 10.26 17.89 7.25
N ARG A 475 10.68 16.81 6.58
CA ARG A 475 11.13 15.56 7.20
C ARG A 475 12.58 15.62 7.74
N ASN A 476 13.31 16.72 7.53
CA ASN A 476 14.72 16.90 7.91
C ASN A 476 15.65 15.75 7.45
N MET A 477 15.36 15.14 6.30
CA MET A 477 16.09 13.96 5.82
C MET A 477 17.53 14.29 5.44
N LYS A 478 18.46 13.37 5.70
CA LYS A 478 19.92 13.55 5.49
C LYS A 478 20.57 12.36 4.75
N TRP A 479 19.87 11.23 4.68
CA TRP A 479 20.24 9.94 4.10
C TRP A 479 18.95 9.09 3.97
N PRO A 480 18.97 7.90 3.33
CA PRO A 480 17.80 7.01 3.25
C PRO A 480 17.25 6.62 4.63
N PHE A 481 15.92 6.56 4.78
CA PHE A 481 15.25 6.45 6.09
C PHE A 481 15.73 5.26 6.96
N PHE A 482 16.09 4.14 6.33
CA PHE A 482 16.53 2.91 7.01
C PHE A 482 18.05 2.74 7.13
N TRP A 483 18.84 3.80 6.86
CA TRP A 483 20.25 3.84 7.20
C TRP A 483 20.41 4.37 8.63
N GLU A 484 20.77 3.48 9.57
CA GLU A 484 21.03 3.85 10.96
C GLU A 484 22.48 4.33 11.09
N GLN A 485 22.70 5.57 11.54
CA GLN A 485 24.05 6.11 11.66
C GLN A 485 24.82 5.37 12.78
N SER A 486 25.97 4.78 12.43
CA SER A 486 26.76 3.92 13.32
C SER A 486 28.03 4.57 13.88
N GLY A 487 28.40 5.76 13.38
CA GLY A 487 29.58 6.51 13.81
C GLY A 487 29.33 7.99 14.09
N PRO A 488 30.39 8.78 14.39
CA PRO A 488 30.29 10.20 14.76
C PRO A 488 29.53 11.07 13.75
N GLN A 489 28.97 12.21 14.20
CA GLN A 489 28.20 13.09 13.32
C GLN A 489 29.04 13.59 12.12
N GLY A 490 28.62 13.19 10.91
CA GLY A 490 29.33 13.52 9.67
C GLY A 490 30.40 12.51 9.22
N SER A 491 30.58 11.37 9.90
CA SER A 491 31.48 10.31 9.41
C SER A 491 30.96 9.60 8.17
N HIS A 492 29.64 9.67 7.92
CA HIS A 492 28.91 8.95 6.88
C HIS A 492 29.01 7.41 7.02
N GLU A 493 29.18 6.93 8.25
CA GLU A 493 29.13 5.51 8.62
C GLU A 493 27.71 5.11 9.02
N TYR A 494 27.23 4.01 8.42
CA TYR A 494 25.86 3.51 8.58
C TYR A 494 25.82 2.00 8.81
N ASN A 495 24.75 1.55 9.45
CA ASN A 495 24.20 0.19 9.40
C ASN A 495 22.89 0.21 8.60
N LEU A 496 22.43 -0.95 8.14
CA LEU A 496 21.16 -1.09 7.45
C LEU A 496 20.11 -1.70 8.40
N ARG A 497 19.04 -0.96 8.68
CA ARG A 497 17.85 -1.54 9.34
C ARG A 497 17.12 -2.44 8.33
N THR A 498 16.86 -3.69 8.69
CA THR A 498 15.93 -4.60 8.02
C THR A 498 14.67 -4.75 8.88
N ILE A 499 13.70 -5.59 8.49
CA ILE A 499 12.42 -5.74 9.20
C ILE A 499 12.63 -5.98 10.71
N PHE A 500 13.37 -7.03 11.05
CA PHE A 500 13.52 -7.53 12.44
C PHE A 500 14.88 -7.23 13.08
N GLN A 501 15.88 -6.77 12.33
CA GLN A 501 17.26 -6.63 12.81
C GLN A 501 18.01 -5.47 12.14
N VAL A 502 19.13 -5.08 12.73
CA VAL A 502 20.07 -4.10 12.16
C VAL A 502 21.33 -4.85 11.76
N VAL A 503 21.75 -4.70 10.50
CA VAL A 503 22.91 -5.41 9.94
C VAL A 503 23.98 -4.41 9.48
N PRO A 504 25.26 -4.84 9.33
CA PRO A 504 26.27 -3.99 8.72
C PRO A 504 25.82 -3.53 7.34
N MET A 505 26.14 -2.30 6.94
CA MET A 505 25.73 -1.79 5.63
C MET A 505 26.26 -2.68 4.49
N GLN A 506 25.39 -3.00 3.55
CA GLN A 506 25.69 -3.86 2.41
C GLN A 506 25.77 -2.98 1.17
N TRP A 507 26.99 -2.60 0.78
CA TRP A 507 27.19 -1.54 -0.21
C TRP A 507 26.81 -1.94 -1.64
N ASP A 508 26.74 -3.24 -1.96
CA ASP A 508 26.33 -3.78 -3.27
C ASP A 508 24.84 -4.18 -3.35
N TRP A 509 24.05 -3.91 -2.31
CA TRP A 509 22.59 -4.05 -2.32
C TRP A 509 21.92 -2.78 -2.84
#